data_AF-A0A5D2V183-F1
#
_entry.id   AF-A0A5D2V183-F1
#
_cell.length_a   1.000
_cell.length_b   1.000
_cell.length_c   1.000
_cell.angle_alpha   90.00
_cell.angle_beta   90.00
_cell.angle_gamma   90.00
#
_symmetry.space_group_name_H-M   'P 1'
#
loop_
_entity.id
_entity.type
_entity.pdbx_description
1 polymer ?
#
loop_
_entity_poly.entity_id
_entity_poly.type
_entity_poly.pdbx_seq_one_letter_code
_entity_poly.pdbx_strand_id
1 'polypeptide(L)'
;MSCFLIPKSLCVDMEKVLNRFWWSNGGNRRGLHWSCWSELCKAKERGGLNFRDMGKFNIALLAKQGWRLVVNPESLLARIYKAKYYPRSSFWEARLGTNPSYNWKSIYAARGLLECKLG
;
A
#
# COMPACT_ATOMS: atom_id res chain seq x y z
N MET A 1 1.59 1.86 -9.03
CA MET A 1 1.21 2.11 -7.62
C MET A 1 0.84 0.85 -6.84
N SER A 2 0.26 -0.20 -7.45
CA SER A 2 -0.33 -1.34 -6.70
C SER A 2 0.52 -2.62 -6.61
N CYS A 3 1.69 -2.67 -7.26
CA CYS A 3 2.50 -3.91 -7.34
C CYS A 3 3.87 -3.78 -6.66
N PHE A 4 4.27 -2.55 -6.32
CA PHE A 4 5.57 -2.23 -5.73
C PHE A 4 5.38 -1.54 -4.39
N LEU A 5 6.21 -1.92 -3.42
CA LEU A 5 6.36 -1.20 -2.17
C LEU A 5 7.10 0.09 -2.46
N ILE A 6 6.48 1.21 -2.11
CA ILE A 6 7.04 2.54 -2.35
C ILE A 6 7.92 2.92 -1.15
N PRO A 7 9.12 3.48 -1.37
CA PRO A 7 9.94 4.00 -0.29
C PRO A 7 9.17 5.04 0.54
N LYS A 8 9.30 4.99 1.87
CA LYS A 8 8.59 5.92 2.76
C LYS A 8 8.88 7.39 2.45
N SER A 9 10.11 7.72 2.07
CA SER A 9 10.51 9.07 1.66
C SER A 9 9.67 9.56 0.47
N LEU A 10 9.49 8.72 -0.55
CA LEU A 10 8.69 9.06 -1.72
C LEU A 10 7.21 9.22 -1.38
N CYS A 11 6.66 8.38 -0.48
CA CYS A 11 5.29 8.60 0.04
C CYS A 11 5.16 9.97 0.72
N VAL A 12 6.12 10.34 1.58
CA VAL A 12 6.15 11.64 2.25
C VAL A 12 6.26 12.78 1.25
N ASP A 13 7.07 12.65 0.20
CA ASP A 13 7.21 13.68 -0.82
C ASP A 13 5.94 13.84 -1.66
N MET A 14 5.23 12.75 -1.97
CA MET A 14 3.91 12.80 -2.58
C MET A 14 2.90 13.53 -1.67
N GLU A 15 2.88 13.19 -0.38
CA GLU A 15 2.01 13.86 0.60
C GLU A 15 2.33 15.36 0.71
N LYS A 16 3.60 15.78 0.66
CA LYS A 16 3.98 17.21 0.62
C LYS A 16 3.43 17.92 -0.61
N VAL A 17 3.41 17.27 -1.78
CA VAL A 17 2.82 17.85 -3.00
C VAL A 17 1.32 18.00 -2.84
N LEU A 18 0.63 16.97 -2.34
CA LEU A 18 -0.81 16.99 -2.10
C LEU A 18 -1.21 18.02 -1.05
N ASN A 19 -0.44 18.12 0.04
CA ASN A 19 -0.67 19.07 1.12
C ASN A 19 -0.49 20.51 0.63
N ARG A 20 0.56 20.78 -0.18
CA ARG A 20 0.74 22.10 -0.81
C ARG A 20 -0.37 22.45 -1.78
N PHE A 21 -0.81 21.50 -2.59
CA PHE A 21 -1.92 21.70 -3.52
C PHE A 21 -3.22 22.02 -2.77
N TRP A 22 -3.53 21.23 -1.74
CA TRP A 22 -4.75 21.35 -0.95
C TRP A 22 -4.87 22.71 -0.25
N TRP A 23 -3.77 23.20 0.33
CA TRP A 23 -3.74 24.51 1.00
C TRP A 23 -3.34 25.66 0.07
N SER A 24 -3.26 25.46 -1.23
CA SER A 24 -2.95 26.55 -2.17
C SER A 24 -4.15 27.48 -2.31
N ASN A 25 -3.95 28.78 -2.05
CA ASN A 25 -5.01 29.80 -2.10
C ASN A 25 -5.01 30.63 -3.41
N GLY A 26 -4.66 30.01 -4.54
CA GLY A 26 -4.62 30.68 -5.85
C GLY A 26 -3.51 31.75 -5.98
N GLY A 27 -2.67 31.63 -7.01
CA GLY A 27 -1.53 32.53 -7.23
C GLY A 27 -0.22 32.08 -6.56
N ASN A 28 0.82 32.92 -6.61
CA ASN A 28 2.19 32.59 -6.18
C ASN A 28 2.42 32.72 -4.66
N ARG A 29 1.36 32.62 -3.84
CA ARG A 29 1.44 32.77 -2.37
C ARG A 29 1.37 31.40 -1.71
N ARG A 30 2.23 31.14 -0.71
CA ARG A 30 2.05 30.00 0.20
C ARG A 30 0.72 30.19 0.93
N GLY A 31 -0.23 29.28 0.72
CA GLY A 31 -1.46 29.30 1.49
C GLY A 31 -1.24 28.77 2.91
N LEU A 32 -2.17 29.12 3.80
CA LEU A 32 -2.08 28.79 5.21
C LEU A 32 -2.51 27.34 5.45
N HIS A 33 -1.65 26.56 6.09
CA HIS A 33 -1.96 25.18 6.47
C HIS A 33 -2.76 25.19 7.79
N TRP A 34 -4.07 24.99 7.70
CA TRP A 34 -4.94 24.97 8.89
C TRP A 34 -4.85 23.69 9.71
N SER A 35 -4.34 22.61 9.12
CA SER A 35 -4.17 21.33 9.79
C SER A 35 -3.04 20.52 9.14
N CYS A 36 -2.38 19.66 9.92
CA CYS A 36 -1.35 18.79 9.37
C CYS A 36 -1.99 17.61 8.62
N TRP A 37 -1.24 17.07 7.64
CA TRP A 37 -1.76 16.04 6.73
C TRP A 37 -2.26 14.78 7.47
N SER A 38 -1.59 14.38 8.55
CA SER A 38 -1.97 13.22 9.36
C SER A 38 -3.34 13.37 10.02
N GLU A 39 -3.76 14.59 10.37
CA GLU A 39 -5.08 14.86 10.93
C GLU A 39 -6.15 14.79 9.84
N LEU A 40 -5.86 15.32 8.65
CA LEU A 40 -6.75 15.21 7.49
C LEU A 40 -6.96 13.74 7.08
N CYS A 41 -5.96 12.89 7.30
CA CYS A 41 -6.04 11.46 7.01
C CYS A 41 -6.94 10.65 7.96
N LYS A 42 -7.34 11.22 9.10
CA LYS A 42 -8.26 10.54 10.02
C LYS A 42 -9.65 10.38 9.39
N ALA A 43 -10.41 9.42 9.93
CA ALA A 43 -11.79 9.23 9.51
C ALA A 43 -12.62 10.51 9.76
N LYS A 44 -13.62 10.78 8.93
CA LYS A 44 -14.52 11.95 9.13
C LYS A 44 -15.22 11.92 10.49
N GLU A 45 -15.63 10.73 10.93
CA GLU A 45 -16.20 10.50 12.26
C GLU A 45 -15.22 10.78 13.41
N ARG A 46 -13.91 10.80 13.12
CA ARG A 46 -12.83 11.07 14.08
C ARG A 46 -12.23 12.47 13.87
N GLY A 47 -12.96 13.38 13.23
CA GLY A 47 -12.55 14.77 13.01
C GLY A 47 -11.58 15.00 11.85
N GLY A 48 -11.30 13.99 11.02
CA GLY A 48 -10.49 14.14 9.80
C GLY A 48 -11.32 14.36 8.53
N LEU A 49 -10.67 14.22 7.37
CA LEU A 49 -11.30 14.36 6.04
C LEU A 49 -11.22 13.07 5.20
N ASN A 50 -10.89 11.93 5.81
CA ASN A 50 -10.65 10.65 5.11
C ASN A 50 -9.56 10.73 4.03
N PHE A 51 -8.59 11.64 4.16
CA PHE A 51 -7.46 11.67 3.24
C PHE A 51 -6.62 10.40 3.38
N ARG A 52 -5.91 10.04 2.31
CA ARG A 52 -5.13 8.81 2.30
C ARG A 52 -3.70 9.09 2.73
N ASP A 53 -3.30 8.43 3.80
CA ASP A 53 -1.89 8.18 4.13
C ASP A 53 -1.30 7.30 3.02
N MET A 54 -0.34 7.84 2.27
CA MET A 54 0.15 7.21 1.04
C MET A 54 0.91 5.92 1.31
N GLY A 55 1.61 5.84 2.45
CA GLY A 55 2.30 4.63 2.88
C GLY A 55 1.30 3.51 3.19
N LYS A 56 0.30 3.80 4.03
CA LYS A 56 -0.77 2.83 4.35
C LYS A 56 -1.57 2.44 3.13
N PHE A 57 -1.87 3.41 2.26
CA PHE A 57 -2.61 3.15 1.03
C PHE A 57 -1.83 2.24 0.07
N ASN A 58 -0.51 2.43 -0.08
CA ASN A 58 0.34 1.55 -0.88
C ASN A 58 0.34 0.11 -0.33
N ILE A 59 0.52 -0.06 0.99
CA ILE A 59 0.46 -1.38 1.63
C ILE A 59 -0.91 -2.05 1.43
N ALA A 60 -2.00 -1.30 1.56
CA ALA A 60 -3.35 -1.82 1.33
C ALA A 60 -3.55 -2.28 -0.13
N LEU A 61 -3.01 -1.55 -1.11
CA LEU A 61 -3.06 -1.96 -2.52
C LEU A 61 -2.25 -3.23 -2.80
N LEU A 62 -1.11 -3.40 -2.12
CA LEU A 62 -0.28 -4.61 -2.20
C LEU A 62 -0.97 -5.81 -1.56
N ALA A 63 -1.57 -5.61 -0.38
CA ALA A 63 -2.39 -6.62 0.28
C ALA A 63 -3.55 -7.06 -0.63
N LYS A 64 -4.20 -6.11 -1.33
CA LYS A 64 -5.22 -6.43 -2.33
C LYS A 64 -4.68 -7.31 -3.47
N GLN A 65 -3.42 -7.16 -3.89
CA GLN A 65 -2.83 -8.09 -4.87
C GLN A 65 -2.57 -9.45 -4.26
N GLY A 66 -2.01 -9.53 -3.04
CA GLY A 66 -1.85 -10.79 -2.32
C GLY A 66 -3.17 -11.55 -2.17
N TRP A 67 -4.24 -10.85 -1.80
CA TRP A 67 -5.58 -11.42 -1.69
C TRP A 67 -6.10 -11.99 -3.02
N ARG A 68 -5.81 -11.33 -4.14
CA ARG A 68 -6.17 -11.86 -5.47
C ARG A 68 -5.45 -13.15 -5.81
N LEU A 69 -4.21 -13.34 -5.35
CA LEU A 69 -3.48 -14.61 -5.52
C LEU A 69 -4.15 -15.76 -4.75
N VAL A 70 -4.82 -15.44 -3.63
CA VAL A 70 -5.55 -16.41 -2.80
C VAL A 70 -6.92 -16.73 -3.38
N VAL A 71 -7.71 -15.71 -3.73
CA VAL A 71 -9.12 -15.89 -4.16
C VAL A 71 -9.22 -16.41 -5.59
N ASN A 72 -8.26 -16.09 -6.46
CA ASN A 72 -8.28 -16.48 -7.87
C ASN A 72 -7.05 -17.35 -8.23
N PRO A 73 -6.95 -18.59 -7.71
CA PRO A 73 -5.77 -19.44 -7.87
C PRO A 73 -5.52 -19.87 -9.32
N GLU A 74 -6.57 -19.93 -10.15
CA GLU A 74 -6.47 -20.31 -11.57
C GLU A 74 -6.00 -19.17 -12.48
N SER A 75 -5.92 -17.94 -11.96
CA SER A 75 -5.37 -16.83 -12.74
C SER A 75 -3.91 -17.12 -13.12
N LEU A 76 -3.51 -16.71 -14.33
CA LEU A 76 -2.14 -16.89 -14.81
C LEU A 76 -1.10 -16.36 -13.81
N LEU A 77 -1.38 -15.20 -13.21
CA LEU A 77 -0.53 -14.59 -12.20
C LEU A 77 -0.39 -15.49 -10.95
N ALA A 78 -1.50 -16.00 -10.40
CA ALA A 78 -1.47 -16.88 -9.24
C ALA A 78 -0.71 -18.17 -9.52
N ARG A 79 -0.90 -18.77 -10.70
CA ARG A 79 -0.16 -19.98 -11.14
C ARG A 79 1.34 -19.73 -11.25
N ILE A 80 1.76 -18.61 -11.84
CA ILE A 80 3.18 -18.22 -11.95
C ILE A 80 3.79 -18.00 -10.56
N TYR A 81 3.10 -17.25 -9.68
CA TYR A 81 3.60 -16.98 -8.33
C TYR A 81 3.68 -18.23 -7.47
N LYS A 82 2.67 -19.11 -7.55
CA LYS A 82 2.69 -20.42 -6.89
C LYS A 82 3.87 -21.24 -7.36
N ALA A 83 4.03 -21.44 -8.66
CA ALA A 83 5.14 -22.22 -9.22
C ALA A 83 6.52 -21.68 -8.81
N LYS A 84 6.68 -20.35 -8.74
CA LYS A 84 7.96 -19.72 -8.43
C LYS A 84 8.29 -19.61 -6.94
N TYR A 85 7.32 -19.27 -6.10
CA TYR A 85 7.59 -18.85 -4.71
C TYR A 85 7.04 -19.80 -3.65
N TYR A 86 5.99 -20.57 -3.96
CA TYR A 86 5.37 -21.51 -3.03
C TYR A 86 4.82 -22.74 -3.77
N PRO A 87 5.66 -23.50 -4.50
CA PRO A 87 5.18 -24.56 -5.39
C PRO A 87 4.54 -25.73 -4.66
N ARG A 88 4.97 -26.00 -3.42
CA ARG A 88 4.52 -27.11 -2.57
C ARG A 88 3.77 -26.65 -1.33
N SER A 89 3.40 -25.37 -1.25
CA SER A 89 2.74 -24.80 -0.08
C SER A 89 1.64 -23.82 -0.48
N SER A 90 1.03 -23.20 0.51
CA SER A 90 0.07 -22.11 0.32
C SER A 90 0.76 -20.73 0.28
N PHE A 91 0.02 -19.70 -0.12
CA PHE A 91 0.45 -18.30 -0.06
C PHE A 91 0.82 -17.86 1.38
N TRP A 92 0.12 -18.40 2.38
CA TRP A 92 0.31 -18.08 3.80
C TRP A 92 1.62 -18.65 4.35
N GLU A 93 1.99 -19.85 3.92
CA GLU A 93 3.23 -20.52 4.34
C GLU A 93 4.45 -20.10 3.50
N ALA A 94 4.22 -19.35 2.42
CA ALA A 94 5.29 -18.93 1.53
C ALA A 94 6.39 -18.20 2.29
N ARG A 95 7.65 -18.43 1.92
CA ARG A 95 8.79 -17.71 2.50
C ARG A 95 9.30 -16.69 1.50
N LEU A 96 10.01 -15.68 1.99
CA LEU A 96 10.62 -14.67 1.13
C LEU A 96 11.65 -15.28 0.16
N GLY A 97 12.40 -16.28 0.62
CA GLY A 97 13.45 -16.93 -0.17
C GLY A 97 14.72 -16.08 -0.31
N THR A 98 15.71 -16.59 -1.06
CA THR A 98 17.04 -15.98 -1.20
C THR A 98 17.12 -14.93 -2.30
N ASN A 99 16.46 -15.16 -3.46
CA ASN A 99 16.45 -14.23 -4.58
C ASN A 99 15.03 -13.90 -5.08
N PRO A 100 14.21 -13.24 -4.26
CA PRO A 100 12.85 -12.89 -4.67
C PRO A 100 12.81 -11.67 -5.59
N SER A 101 11.88 -11.68 -6.54
CA SER A 101 11.61 -10.48 -7.35
C SER A 101 11.10 -9.34 -6.47
N TYR A 102 11.33 -8.11 -6.91
CA TYR A 102 10.89 -6.93 -6.16
C TYR A 102 9.36 -6.89 -5.96
N ASN A 103 8.59 -7.36 -6.95
CA ASN A 103 7.13 -7.53 -6.81
C ASN A 103 6.77 -8.52 -5.70
N TRP A 104 7.46 -9.68 -5.62
CA TRP A 104 7.20 -10.64 -4.55
C TRP A 104 7.58 -10.08 -3.18
N LYS A 105 8.74 -9.43 -3.05
CA LYS A 105 9.11 -8.71 -1.82
C LYS A 105 8.01 -7.73 -1.39
N SER A 106 7.44 -7.01 -2.34
CA SER A 106 6.39 -6.02 -2.10
C SER A 106 5.07 -6.64 -1.62
N ILE A 107 4.60 -7.70 -2.29
CA ILE A 107 3.40 -8.44 -1.88
C ILE A 107 3.62 -9.12 -0.52
N TYR A 108 4.78 -9.72 -0.33
CA TYR A 108 5.16 -10.38 0.93
C TYR A 108 5.18 -9.42 2.11
N ALA A 109 5.74 -8.20 1.93
CA ALA A 109 5.75 -7.18 2.97
C ALA A 109 4.34 -6.75 3.42
N ALA A 110 3.34 -6.87 2.54
CA ALA A 110 1.94 -6.56 2.85
C ALA A 110 1.14 -7.76 3.39
N ARG A 111 1.74 -8.97 3.47
CA ARG A 111 1.04 -10.19 3.88
C ARG A 111 0.53 -10.13 5.32
N GLY A 112 1.29 -9.53 6.24
CA GLY A 112 0.86 -9.39 7.64
C GLY A 112 -0.46 -8.61 7.80
N LEU A 113 -0.78 -7.70 6.87
CA LEU A 113 -2.07 -7.00 6.87
C LEU A 113 -3.23 -7.92 6.53
N LEU A 114 -3.01 -8.94 5.69
CA LEU A 114 -4.02 -9.94 5.35
C LEU A 114 -4.26 -10.93 6.49
N GLU A 115 -3.18 -11.36 7.16
CA GLU A 115 -3.26 -12.28 8.30
C GLU A 115 -4.03 -11.65 9.48
N CYS A 116 -3.77 -10.38 9.78
CA CYS A 116 -4.45 -9.64 10.86
C CYS A 116 -5.94 -9.35 10.60
N LYS A 117 -6.40 -9.41 9.35
CA LYS A 117 -7.79 -9.11 8.94
C LYS A 117 -8.68 -10.35 8.80
N LEU A 118 -8.09 -11.55 8.89
CA LEU A 118 -8.77 -12.83 8.75
C LEU A 118 -8.93 -13.56 10.10
N GLY A 119 -8.48 -12.95 11.20
CA GLY A 119 -8.69 -13.41 12.58
C GLY A 119 -9.70 -12.56 13.33
#